data_AF-A0A561SXQ3-F1
#
_entry.id   AF-A0A561SXQ3-F1
#
_cell.length_a   1.000
_cell.length_b   1.000
_cell.length_c   1.000
_cell.angle_alpha   90.00
_cell.angle_beta   90.00
_cell.angle_gamma   90.00
#
_symmetry.space_group_name_H-M   'P 1'
#
loop_
_entity.id
_entity.type
_entity.pdbx_description
1 polymer ?
#
loop_
_entity_poly.entity_id
_entity_poly.type
_entity_poly.pdbx_seq_one_letter_code
_entity_poly.pdbx_strand_id
1 'polypeptide(L)'
;MTDPFDALRSPSVPVAPDPGFARALRARIERALLATDGEPAPSEGVAPHAVTPYLTVADADEAIALYADAFGARRRGEPIMMPDGRIGHAEIVIGDSVLMLAEEFPEMDLLAPVHRGGASQSLHVEVPDPDAAVERAVARGGVLERPVADGPYGRGGVVRDPSGHRWMVSAPSGPRPGQITYAAFWTRDVARADRFYGRVLGWRTVPSPNADGLPTRQVSDLALPLGLRATDRAPTLAPYYAVPDVDAAAELVRAAGGTAAEPGDRSYGRAAECVDDQGLPFTLVAPSGGGPRRSPDGPGELDYALLRVPDTTRARAFYGTVLGWRFRPGTGPGYWHPEVAGGPSAPGSGLEGGHADAVVVPWFRVPDLDTALTAVQQAGGRAVGPVRHQRGGPRIECIDDQGARFGLAQL
;
A
#
# COMPACT_ATOMS: atom_id res chain seq x y z
N MET A 1 20.00 21.22 -46.36
CA MET A 1 19.80 20.23 -45.28
C MET A 1 18.31 20.02 -45.15
N THR A 2 17.83 18.83 -45.45
CA THR A 2 16.40 18.47 -45.34
C THR A 2 16.03 18.34 -43.86
N ASP A 3 14.84 18.80 -43.50
CA ASP A 3 14.32 18.79 -42.13
C ASP A 3 14.23 17.33 -41.63
N PRO A 4 14.85 16.98 -40.49
CA PRO A 4 14.83 15.62 -39.95
C PRO A 4 13.43 15.09 -39.62
N PHE A 5 12.40 15.95 -39.62
CA PHE A 5 11.01 15.57 -39.34
C PHE A 5 10.13 15.36 -40.58
N ASP A 6 10.64 15.56 -41.80
CA ASP A 6 9.85 15.35 -43.03
C ASP A 6 9.42 13.88 -43.23
N ALA A 7 10.17 12.92 -42.67
CA ALA A 7 9.83 11.49 -42.71
C ALA A 7 8.54 11.15 -41.95
N LEU A 8 8.17 11.93 -40.92
CA LEU A 8 6.98 11.70 -40.09
C LEU A 8 5.69 12.23 -40.73
N ARG A 9 5.79 13.04 -41.79
CA ARG A 9 4.63 13.61 -42.50
C ARG A 9 4.21 12.77 -43.71
N SER A 10 4.95 11.72 -44.04
CA SER A 10 4.59 10.80 -45.11
C SER A 10 3.53 9.81 -44.63
N PRO A 11 2.43 9.57 -45.38
CA PRO A 11 1.39 8.64 -44.97
C PRO A 11 1.97 7.23 -44.78
N SER A 12 1.71 6.63 -43.62
CA SER A 12 2.16 5.27 -43.31
C SER A 12 1.39 4.28 -44.20
N VAL A 13 2.11 3.64 -45.12
CA VAL A 13 1.56 2.52 -45.89
C VAL A 13 1.77 1.24 -45.07
N PRO A 14 0.70 0.50 -44.70
CA PRO A 14 0.86 -0.75 -43.97
C PRO A 14 1.72 -1.73 -44.77
N VAL A 15 2.90 -2.05 -44.25
CA VAL A 15 3.76 -3.07 -44.86
C VAL A 15 3.23 -4.42 -44.39
N ALA A 16 2.76 -5.24 -45.33
CA ALA A 16 2.39 -6.62 -45.02
C ALA A 16 3.63 -7.36 -44.45
N PRO A 17 3.47 -8.15 -43.38
CA PRO A 17 4.60 -8.85 -42.77
C PRO A 17 5.26 -9.78 -43.79
N ASP A 18 6.57 -9.94 -43.66
CA ASP A 18 7.37 -10.82 -44.53
C ASP A 18 6.70 -12.22 -44.65
N PRO A 19 6.44 -12.71 -45.88
CA PRO A 19 5.74 -13.99 -46.08
C PRO A 19 6.51 -15.21 -45.52
N GLY A 20 7.82 -15.10 -45.33
CA GLY A 20 8.64 -16.11 -44.66
C GLY A 20 8.37 -16.11 -43.15
N PHE A 21 8.40 -14.94 -42.52
CA PHE A 21 8.06 -14.74 -41.11
C PHE A 21 6.64 -15.20 -40.79
N ALA A 22 5.66 -14.81 -41.62
CA ALA A 22 4.27 -15.19 -41.41
C ALA A 22 4.07 -16.72 -41.47
N ARG A 23 4.73 -17.41 -42.42
CA ARG A 23 4.70 -18.88 -42.51
C ARG A 23 5.40 -19.55 -41.33
N ALA A 24 6.55 -19.04 -40.91
CA ALA A 24 7.29 -19.57 -39.75
C ALA A 24 6.50 -19.41 -38.44
N LEU A 25 5.87 -18.25 -38.23
CA LEU A 25 5.03 -17.99 -37.07
C LEU A 25 3.79 -18.89 -37.07
N ARG A 26 3.13 -19.04 -38.22
CA ARG A 26 1.97 -19.94 -38.37
C ARG A 26 2.33 -21.38 -38.06
N ALA A 27 3.41 -21.91 -38.63
CA ALA A 27 3.88 -23.26 -38.37
C ALA A 27 4.35 -23.49 -36.92
N ARG A 28 4.76 -22.42 -36.22
CA ARG A 28 5.11 -22.47 -34.79
C ARG A 28 3.85 -22.50 -33.91
N ILE A 29 2.85 -21.69 -34.25
CA ILE A 29 1.55 -21.67 -33.57
C ILE A 29 0.81 -22.98 -33.80
N GLU A 30 0.77 -23.51 -35.02
CA GLU A 30 0.14 -24.79 -35.34
C GLU A 30 0.82 -25.96 -34.61
N ARG A 31 2.16 -25.98 -34.51
CA ARG A 31 2.86 -26.97 -33.69
C ARG A 31 2.59 -26.80 -32.20
N ALA A 32 2.48 -25.58 -31.69
CA ALA A 32 2.14 -25.32 -30.29
C ALA A 32 0.68 -25.71 -29.97
N LEU A 33 -0.23 -25.62 -30.94
CA LEU A 33 -1.64 -26.01 -30.79
C LEU A 33 -1.87 -27.52 -30.95
N LEU A 34 -1.00 -28.22 -31.67
CA LEU A 34 -1.15 -29.66 -31.99
C LEU A 34 -0.23 -30.58 -31.16
N ALA A 35 0.72 -30.04 -30.38
CA ALA A 35 1.54 -30.82 -29.46
C ALA A 35 0.76 -31.10 -28.17
N THR A 36 -0.18 -32.04 -28.22
CA THR A 36 -0.79 -32.69 -27.05
C THR A 36 -0.29 -34.13 -26.96
N ASP A 37 0.99 -34.29 -26.64
CA ASP A 37 1.51 -35.59 -26.20
C ASP A 37 1.33 -35.72 -24.68
N GLY A 38 0.26 -36.41 -24.29
CA GLY A 38 0.33 -37.53 -23.34
C GLY A 38 0.69 -37.33 -21.87
N GLU A 39 0.97 -36.12 -21.36
CA GLU A 39 1.03 -35.83 -19.93
C GLU A 39 0.18 -34.60 -19.59
N PRO A 40 -0.59 -34.61 -18.48
CA PRO A 40 -1.39 -33.45 -18.11
C PRO A 40 -0.44 -32.27 -17.83
N ALA A 41 -0.49 -31.27 -18.71
CA ALA A 41 0.25 -30.04 -18.55
C ALA A 41 -0.14 -29.37 -17.21
N PRO A 42 0.81 -28.83 -16.44
CA PRO A 42 0.47 -28.00 -15.28
C PRO A 42 -0.30 -26.79 -15.81
N SER A 43 -1.52 -26.58 -15.32
CA SER A 43 -2.34 -25.43 -15.63
C SER A 43 -1.51 -24.14 -15.49
N GLU A 44 -1.49 -23.26 -16.50
CA GLU A 44 -1.07 -21.87 -16.30
C GLU A 44 -2.00 -21.25 -15.24
N GLY A 45 -1.49 -21.13 -14.01
CA GLY A 45 -2.28 -20.76 -12.85
C GLY A 45 -1.43 -20.77 -11.60
N VAL A 46 -1.83 -19.94 -10.64
CA VAL A 46 -1.31 -19.92 -9.27
C VAL A 46 -1.14 -21.36 -8.78
N ALA A 47 0.08 -21.73 -8.41
CA ALA A 47 0.38 -23.06 -7.91
C ALA A 47 -0.20 -23.23 -6.49
N PRO A 48 -0.74 -24.42 -6.15
CA PRO A 48 -1.15 -24.70 -4.78
C PRO A 48 0.01 -24.51 -3.80
N HIS A 49 -0.28 -23.95 -2.63
CA HIS A 49 0.70 -23.87 -1.56
C HIS A 49 0.86 -25.23 -0.87
N ALA A 50 1.91 -25.35 -0.04
CA ALA A 50 2.21 -26.56 0.72
C ALA A 50 1.02 -27.05 1.58
N VAL A 51 0.13 -26.13 1.98
CA VAL A 51 -1.18 -26.45 2.57
C VAL A 51 -2.25 -25.77 1.72
N THR A 52 -3.16 -26.57 1.18
CA THR A 52 -4.29 -26.11 0.36
C THR A 52 -5.59 -26.66 0.98
N PRO A 53 -6.52 -25.80 1.42
CA PRO A 53 -7.79 -26.26 1.98
C PRO A 53 -8.60 -27.04 0.94
N TYR A 54 -9.23 -28.12 1.39
CA TYR A 54 -10.20 -28.88 0.61
C TYR A 54 -11.56 -28.78 1.31
N LEU A 55 -12.53 -28.16 0.65
CA LEU A 55 -13.87 -27.92 1.20
C LEU A 55 -14.87 -28.94 0.67
N THR A 56 -15.63 -29.55 1.58
CA THR A 56 -16.87 -30.23 1.21
C THR A 56 -18.00 -29.22 1.26
N VAL A 57 -18.73 -29.06 0.16
CA VAL A 57 -19.84 -28.12 0.01
C VAL A 57 -21.13 -28.86 -0.30
N ALA A 58 -22.27 -28.29 0.09
CA ALA A 58 -23.58 -28.90 -0.17
C ALA A 58 -23.96 -28.80 -1.66
N ASP A 59 -23.60 -27.70 -2.30
CA ASP A 59 -23.77 -27.43 -3.73
C ASP A 59 -22.52 -26.69 -4.22
N ALA A 60 -21.79 -27.28 -5.17
CA ALA A 60 -20.52 -26.74 -5.63
C ALA A 60 -20.67 -25.54 -6.57
N ASP A 61 -21.70 -25.50 -7.39
CA ASP A 61 -21.94 -24.38 -8.31
C ASP A 61 -22.36 -23.13 -7.52
N GLU A 62 -23.24 -23.27 -6.53
CA GLU A 62 -23.63 -22.18 -5.63
C GLU A 62 -22.43 -21.68 -4.81
N ALA A 63 -21.61 -22.59 -4.27
CA ALA A 63 -20.41 -22.22 -3.52
C ALA A 63 -19.41 -21.45 -4.39
N ILE A 64 -19.11 -21.93 -5.60
CA ILE A 64 -18.21 -21.25 -6.54
C ILE A 64 -18.76 -19.87 -6.92
N ALA A 65 -20.06 -19.76 -7.20
CA ALA A 65 -20.69 -18.48 -7.53
C ALA A 65 -20.62 -17.49 -6.35
N LEU A 66 -20.81 -17.97 -5.12
CA LEU A 66 -20.64 -17.14 -3.92
C LEU A 66 -19.21 -16.67 -3.76
N TYR A 67 -18.23 -17.57 -3.85
CA TYR A 67 -16.82 -17.20 -3.68
C TYR A 67 -16.34 -16.27 -4.79
N ALA A 68 -16.85 -16.43 -6.01
CA ALA A 68 -16.57 -15.52 -7.11
C ALA A 68 -17.09 -14.11 -6.83
N ASP A 69 -18.33 -13.99 -6.38
CA ASP A 69 -18.97 -12.70 -6.14
C ASP A 69 -18.45 -12.01 -4.86
N ALA A 70 -18.41 -12.73 -3.74
CA ALA A 70 -18.00 -12.17 -2.45
C ALA A 70 -16.48 -11.93 -2.39
N PHE A 71 -15.68 -12.89 -2.85
CA PHE A 71 -14.23 -12.93 -2.61
C PHE A 71 -13.37 -12.83 -3.87
N GLY A 72 -13.98 -12.70 -5.06
CA GLY A 72 -13.24 -12.60 -6.32
C GLY A 72 -12.61 -13.91 -6.78
N ALA A 73 -13.18 -15.06 -6.37
CA ALA A 73 -12.69 -16.36 -6.79
C ALA A 73 -12.83 -16.57 -8.31
N ARG A 74 -11.86 -17.27 -8.89
CA ARG A 74 -11.88 -17.71 -10.30
C ARG A 74 -11.64 -19.21 -10.39
N ARG A 75 -12.36 -19.91 -11.26
CA ARG A 75 -12.13 -21.34 -11.50
C ARG A 75 -10.73 -21.59 -12.07
N ARG A 76 -10.08 -22.65 -11.58
CA ARG A 76 -8.81 -23.18 -12.09
C ARG A 76 -9.08 -24.51 -12.77
N GLY A 77 -9.18 -24.47 -14.10
CA GLY A 77 -9.51 -25.65 -14.89
C GLY A 77 -10.99 -26.05 -14.83
N GLU A 78 -11.29 -27.17 -15.49
CA GLU A 78 -12.62 -27.77 -15.51
C GLU A 78 -12.80 -28.72 -14.31
N PRO A 79 -13.94 -28.64 -13.59
CA PRO A 79 -14.31 -29.59 -12.55
C PRO A 79 -14.34 -31.02 -13.06
N ILE A 80 -13.99 -31.94 -12.18
CA ILE A 80 -14.16 -33.37 -12.39
C ILE A 80 -15.59 -33.71 -11.96
N MET A 81 -16.40 -34.03 -12.97
CA MET A 81 -17.78 -34.47 -12.79
C MET A 81 -17.82 -35.98 -12.52
N MET A 82 -18.61 -36.38 -11.54
CA MET A 82 -18.91 -37.77 -11.25
C MET A 82 -20.02 -38.30 -12.18
N PRO A 83 -20.15 -39.64 -12.34
CA PRO A 83 -21.19 -40.23 -13.21
C PRO A 83 -22.62 -39.87 -12.83
N ASP A 84 -22.86 -39.49 -11.57
CA ASP A 84 -24.15 -39.07 -11.03
C ASP A 84 -24.43 -37.57 -11.19
N GLY A 85 -23.49 -36.83 -11.80
CA GLY A 85 -23.61 -35.39 -12.05
C GLY A 85 -23.06 -34.50 -10.94
N ARG A 86 -22.60 -35.06 -9.81
CA ARG A 86 -21.97 -34.28 -8.74
C ARG A 86 -20.58 -33.78 -9.14
N ILE A 87 -20.15 -32.66 -8.58
CA ILE A 87 -18.74 -32.21 -8.67
C ILE A 87 -17.91 -33.01 -7.66
N GLY A 88 -17.10 -33.94 -8.16
CA GLY A 88 -16.18 -34.73 -7.34
C GLY A 88 -14.89 -33.98 -6.99
N HIS A 89 -14.51 -33.00 -7.82
CA HIS A 89 -13.38 -32.11 -7.55
C HIS A 89 -13.48 -30.84 -8.40
N ALA A 90 -13.24 -29.69 -7.79
CA ALA A 90 -13.02 -28.42 -8.46
C ALA A 90 -11.95 -27.62 -7.73
N GLU A 91 -11.28 -26.75 -8.47
CA GLU A 91 -10.31 -25.82 -7.92
C GLU A 91 -10.70 -24.38 -8.24
N ILE A 92 -10.52 -23.51 -7.27
CA ILE A 92 -10.67 -22.06 -7.42
C ILE A 92 -9.42 -21.36 -6.92
N VAL A 93 -9.18 -20.15 -7.43
CA VAL A 93 -8.13 -19.25 -6.99
C VAL A 93 -8.76 -18.01 -6.40
N ILE A 94 -8.34 -17.65 -5.19
CA ILE A 94 -8.66 -16.37 -4.52
C ILE A 94 -7.32 -15.70 -4.24
N GLY A 95 -7.06 -14.55 -4.88
CA GLY A 95 -5.75 -13.91 -4.81
C GLY A 95 -4.64 -14.82 -5.36
N ASP A 96 -3.69 -15.16 -4.50
CA ASP A 96 -2.58 -16.08 -4.75
C ASP A 96 -2.77 -17.47 -4.11
N SER A 97 -3.94 -17.74 -3.54
CA SER A 97 -4.25 -19.00 -2.87
C SER A 97 -5.17 -19.88 -3.73
N VAL A 98 -4.87 -21.18 -3.76
CA VAL A 98 -5.75 -22.21 -4.34
C VAL A 98 -6.64 -22.77 -3.23
N LEU A 99 -7.91 -22.98 -3.53
CA LEU A 99 -8.82 -23.79 -2.72
C LEU A 99 -9.36 -24.93 -3.60
N MET A 100 -9.41 -26.12 -3.03
CA MET A 100 -10.05 -27.29 -3.63
C MET A 100 -11.43 -27.47 -3.00
N LEU A 101 -12.40 -27.97 -3.77
CA LEU A 101 -13.71 -28.30 -3.25
C LEU A 101 -14.35 -29.50 -3.96
N ALA A 102 -15.29 -30.14 -3.28
CA ALA A 102 -16.15 -31.19 -3.83
C ALA A 102 -17.52 -31.15 -3.15
N GLU A 103 -18.52 -31.72 -3.80
CA GLU A 103 -19.83 -31.93 -3.18
C GLU A 103 -19.80 -33.04 -2.13
N GLU A 104 -20.89 -33.19 -1.40
CA GLU A 104 -21.04 -34.22 -0.38
C GLU A 104 -21.07 -35.63 -0.96
N PHE A 105 -20.43 -36.57 -0.27
CA PHE A 105 -20.54 -38.02 -0.47
C PHE A 105 -20.87 -38.67 0.88
N PRO A 106 -22.14 -38.64 1.32
CA PRO A 106 -22.56 -39.23 2.59
C PRO A 106 -22.18 -40.71 2.74
N GLU A 107 -22.13 -41.44 1.64
CA GLU A 107 -21.67 -42.83 1.55
C GLU A 107 -20.21 -43.03 1.97
N MET A 108 -19.40 -41.97 1.92
CA MET A 108 -18.00 -41.93 2.35
C MET A 108 -17.80 -41.12 3.63
N ASP A 109 -18.89 -40.74 4.32
CA ASP A 109 -18.87 -39.79 5.45
C ASP A 109 -18.19 -38.45 5.09
N LEU A 110 -18.33 -38.00 3.84
CA LEU A 110 -17.87 -36.70 3.38
C LEU A 110 -19.05 -35.72 3.35
N LEU A 111 -19.15 -34.88 4.37
CA LEU A 111 -20.28 -33.97 4.58
C LEU A 111 -19.80 -32.54 4.79
N ALA A 112 -20.57 -31.58 4.27
CA ALA A 112 -20.39 -30.17 4.51
C ALA A 112 -20.68 -29.83 5.99
N PRO A 113 -20.04 -28.78 6.54
CA PRO A 113 -20.21 -28.41 7.94
C PRO A 113 -21.67 -28.23 8.39
N VAL A 114 -22.54 -27.72 7.51
CA VAL A 114 -23.97 -27.53 7.81
C VAL A 114 -24.67 -28.84 8.19
N HIS A 115 -24.24 -29.97 7.62
CA HIS A 115 -24.77 -31.31 7.91
C HIS A 115 -23.94 -32.09 8.95
N ARG A 116 -22.84 -31.51 9.45
CA ARG A 116 -21.90 -32.17 10.39
C ARG A 116 -21.86 -31.52 11.80
N GLY A 117 -22.74 -30.57 12.07
CA GLY A 117 -22.82 -29.87 13.36
C GLY A 117 -22.04 -28.54 13.44
N GLY A 118 -21.63 -28.01 12.28
CA GLY A 118 -20.93 -26.73 12.15
C GLY A 118 -19.47 -26.86 11.76
N ALA A 119 -18.83 -25.73 11.44
CA ALA A 119 -17.44 -25.71 11.03
C ALA A 119 -16.49 -25.96 12.21
N SER A 120 -15.54 -26.88 12.03
CA SER A 120 -14.43 -27.11 12.97
C SER A 120 -13.26 -26.14 12.78
N GLN A 121 -13.20 -25.43 11.66
CA GLN A 121 -12.14 -24.48 11.31
C GLN A 121 -12.72 -23.18 10.76
N SER A 122 -11.87 -22.17 10.65
CA SER A 122 -12.20 -20.95 9.92
C SER A 122 -11.19 -20.70 8.83
N LEU A 123 -11.68 -20.29 7.65
CA LEU A 123 -10.87 -19.80 6.56
C LEU A 123 -10.72 -18.30 6.73
N HIS A 124 -9.50 -17.79 6.60
CA HIS A 124 -9.25 -16.35 6.58
C HIS A 124 -9.06 -15.90 5.15
N VAL A 125 -9.78 -14.85 4.76
CA VAL A 125 -9.64 -14.22 3.44
C VAL A 125 -9.46 -12.72 3.61
N GLU A 126 -8.43 -12.20 2.94
CA GLU A 126 -8.20 -10.76 2.82
C GLU A 126 -8.85 -10.25 1.54
N VAL A 127 -9.68 -9.22 1.67
CA VAL A 127 -10.40 -8.60 0.54
C VAL A 127 -10.32 -7.08 0.63
N PRO A 128 -10.23 -6.34 -0.49
CA PRO A 128 -10.09 -4.89 -0.47
C PRO A 128 -11.19 -4.15 0.30
N ASP A 129 -12.41 -4.69 0.29
CA ASP A 129 -13.58 -4.14 0.97
C ASP A 129 -14.32 -5.25 1.73
N PRO A 130 -14.04 -5.42 3.05
CA PRO A 130 -14.68 -6.45 3.85
C PRO A 130 -16.19 -6.21 4.04
N ASP A 131 -16.66 -4.96 4.05
CA ASP A 131 -18.08 -4.65 4.17
C ASP A 131 -18.84 -5.16 2.95
N ALA A 132 -18.38 -4.79 1.75
CA ALA A 132 -19.03 -5.20 0.51
C ALA A 132 -18.93 -6.71 0.27
N ALA A 133 -17.81 -7.34 0.65
CA ALA A 133 -17.66 -8.79 0.55
C ALA A 133 -18.63 -9.54 1.47
N VAL A 134 -18.77 -9.09 2.73
CA VAL A 134 -19.71 -9.69 3.69
C VAL A 134 -21.16 -9.44 3.25
N GLU A 135 -21.50 -8.25 2.74
CA GLU A 135 -22.83 -7.97 2.19
C GLU A 135 -23.18 -8.92 1.03
N ARG A 136 -22.26 -9.11 0.07
CA ARG A 136 -22.46 -10.05 -1.05
C ARG A 136 -22.60 -11.50 -0.59
N ALA A 137 -21.77 -11.93 0.38
CA ALA A 137 -21.88 -13.27 0.95
C ALA A 137 -23.24 -13.50 1.62
N VAL A 138 -23.75 -12.52 2.38
CA VAL A 138 -25.08 -12.58 3.02
C VAL A 138 -26.20 -12.56 1.98
N ALA A 139 -26.09 -11.75 0.93
CA ALA A 139 -27.05 -11.71 -0.17
C ALA A 139 -27.19 -13.05 -0.91
N ARG A 140 -26.16 -13.91 -0.84
CA ARG A 140 -26.14 -15.28 -1.40
C ARG A 140 -26.45 -16.37 -0.37
N GLY A 141 -27.12 -16.03 0.72
CA GLY A 141 -27.55 -17.00 1.73
C GLY A 141 -26.53 -17.26 2.83
N GLY A 142 -25.42 -16.52 2.87
CA GLY A 142 -24.50 -16.54 3.99
C GLY A 142 -25.14 -15.95 5.27
N VAL A 143 -24.71 -16.43 6.42
CA VAL A 143 -25.15 -15.96 7.74
C VAL A 143 -24.08 -15.08 8.36
N LEU A 144 -24.42 -13.82 8.63
CA LEU A 144 -23.54 -12.90 9.36
C LEU A 144 -23.37 -13.36 10.81
N GLU A 145 -22.16 -13.72 11.21
CA GLU A 145 -21.85 -14.10 12.59
C GLU A 145 -21.28 -12.92 13.39
N ARG A 146 -20.39 -12.14 12.76
CA ARG A 146 -19.81 -10.94 13.36
C ARG A 146 -19.83 -9.79 12.35
N PRO A 147 -20.50 -8.66 12.65
CA PRO A 147 -20.48 -7.47 11.81
C PRO A 147 -19.06 -7.00 11.52
N VAL A 148 -18.86 -6.41 10.34
CA VAL A 148 -17.59 -5.78 9.99
C VAL A 148 -17.40 -4.55 10.87
N ALA A 149 -16.30 -4.52 11.60
CA ALA A 149 -15.93 -3.43 12.48
C ALA A 149 -14.42 -3.25 12.50
N ASP A 150 -13.96 -2.07 12.93
CA ASP A 150 -12.55 -1.80 13.14
C ASP A 150 -12.07 -2.48 14.44
N GLY A 151 -10.93 -3.15 14.37
CA GLY A 151 -10.31 -3.80 15.52
C GLY A 151 -8.78 -3.71 15.50
N PRO A 152 -8.11 -4.28 16.52
CA PRO A 152 -6.65 -4.24 16.65
C PRO A 152 -5.89 -4.81 15.44
N TYR A 153 -6.52 -5.72 14.70
CA TYR A 153 -5.96 -6.40 13.53
C TYR A 153 -6.49 -5.84 12.19
N GLY A 154 -7.10 -4.65 12.23
CA GLY A 154 -7.73 -4.03 11.06
C GLY A 154 -9.24 -4.21 11.04
N ARG A 155 -9.84 -3.80 9.93
CA ARG A 155 -11.27 -3.89 9.70
C ARG A 155 -11.65 -5.29 9.23
N GLY A 156 -12.62 -5.93 9.88
CA GLY A 156 -13.03 -7.27 9.50
C GLY A 156 -14.28 -7.78 10.21
N GLY A 157 -14.85 -8.86 9.67
CA GLY A 157 -16.07 -9.51 10.12
C GLY A 157 -15.98 -11.03 10.04
N VAL A 158 -17.09 -11.71 10.32
CA VAL A 158 -17.22 -13.17 10.17
C VAL A 158 -18.56 -13.50 9.53
N VAL A 159 -18.52 -14.30 8.47
CA VAL A 159 -19.70 -14.83 7.78
C VAL A 159 -19.59 -16.35 7.67
N ARG A 160 -20.70 -17.07 7.80
CA ARG A 160 -20.78 -18.49 7.42
C ARG A 160 -21.43 -18.59 6.05
N ASP A 161 -20.88 -19.39 5.15
CA ASP A 161 -21.51 -19.66 3.86
C ASP A 161 -22.67 -20.68 3.98
N PRO A 162 -23.48 -20.89 2.92
CA PRO A 162 -24.59 -21.85 2.95
C PRO A 162 -24.19 -23.30 3.24
N SER A 163 -22.96 -23.69 2.90
CA SER A 163 -22.40 -25.01 3.24
C SER A 163 -21.94 -25.10 4.70
N GLY A 164 -21.98 -23.99 5.44
CA GLY A 164 -21.65 -23.89 6.84
C GLY A 164 -20.17 -23.61 7.13
N HIS A 165 -19.33 -23.35 6.12
CA HIS A 165 -17.93 -22.98 6.34
C HIS A 165 -17.85 -21.59 6.95
N ARG A 166 -16.95 -21.41 7.91
CA ARG A 166 -16.77 -20.14 8.63
C ARG A 166 -15.65 -19.33 7.99
N TRP A 167 -15.99 -18.14 7.50
CA TRP A 167 -15.07 -17.20 6.86
C TRP A 167 -14.79 -16.01 7.77
N MET A 168 -13.53 -15.83 8.14
CA MET A 168 -13.03 -14.58 8.71
C MET A 168 -12.62 -13.68 7.55
N VAL A 169 -13.30 -12.55 7.40
CA VAL A 169 -13.07 -11.62 6.30
C VAL A 169 -12.38 -10.39 6.86
N SER A 170 -11.24 -10.00 6.32
CA SER A 170 -10.57 -8.75 6.72
C SER A 170 -10.10 -7.95 5.52
N ALA A 171 -9.85 -6.66 5.74
CA ALA A 171 -9.02 -5.89 4.83
C ALA A 171 -7.58 -6.45 4.82
N PRO A 172 -6.81 -6.25 3.73
CA PRO A 172 -5.42 -6.66 3.67
C PRO A 172 -4.60 -6.07 4.82
N SER A 173 -3.75 -6.89 5.42
CA SER A 173 -2.82 -6.46 6.48
C SER A 173 -1.59 -5.79 5.86
N GLY A 174 -1.70 -4.50 5.56
CA GLY A 174 -0.60 -3.73 5.00
C GLY A 174 -0.87 -2.22 4.99
N PRO A 175 0.15 -1.40 4.73
CA PRO A 175 -0.06 0.02 4.54
C PRO A 175 -0.91 0.25 3.30
N ARG A 176 -1.94 1.09 3.45
CA ARG A 176 -2.88 1.39 2.36
C ARG A 176 -2.19 2.25 1.30
N PRO A 177 -2.59 2.15 0.02
CA PRO A 177 -2.05 3.03 -1.01
C PRO A 177 -2.09 4.51 -0.59
N GLY A 178 -0.97 5.20 -0.75
CA GLY A 178 -0.78 6.58 -0.34
C GLY A 178 -0.47 6.78 1.16
N GLN A 179 -0.41 5.73 1.97
CA GLN A 179 0.00 5.83 3.39
C GLN A 179 1.52 5.93 3.52
N ILE A 180 1.99 6.73 4.49
CA ILE A 180 3.41 6.81 4.85
C ILE A 180 3.83 5.52 5.57
N THR A 181 4.83 4.83 5.03
CA THR A 181 5.40 3.57 5.58
C THR A 181 6.76 3.75 6.22
N TYR A 182 7.49 4.74 5.73
CA TYR A 182 8.79 5.17 6.21
C TYR A 182 8.91 6.68 5.96
N ALA A 183 9.74 7.37 6.70
CA ALA A 183 10.10 8.74 6.37
C ALA A 183 11.61 8.96 6.50
N ALA A 184 12.20 9.69 5.56
CA ALA A 184 13.59 10.13 5.67
C ALA A 184 13.61 11.63 5.94
N PHE A 185 14.21 12.06 7.04
CA PHE A 185 14.52 13.46 7.25
C PHE A 185 15.84 13.80 6.55
N TRP A 186 15.74 14.60 5.50
CA TRP A 186 16.89 14.99 4.70
C TRP A 186 17.52 16.23 5.33
N THR A 187 18.81 16.14 5.64
CA THR A 187 19.58 17.16 6.34
C THR A 187 20.95 17.33 5.72
N ARG A 188 21.58 18.48 5.91
CA ARG A 188 22.92 18.75 5.38
C ARG A 188 24.02 18.05 6.17
N ASP A 189 23.84 17.94 7.49
CA ASP A 189 24.76 17.26 8.39
C ASP A 189 23.99 16.29 9.29
N VAL A 190 24.11 15.01 8.96
CA VAL A 190 23.45 13.90 9.68
C VAL A 190 23.94 13.78 11.12
N ALA A 191 25.22 14.04 11.39
CA ALA A 191 25.77 13.93 12.74
C ALA A 191 25.29 15.09 13.63
N ARG A 192 25.13 16.29 13.07
CA ARG A 192 24.50 17.42 13.77
C ARG A 192 23.02 17.17 14.03
N ALA A 193 22.28 16.71 13.02
CA ALA A 193 20.87 16.39 13.17
C ALA A 193 20.64 15.30 14.23
N ASP A 194 21.45 14.24 14.22
CA ASP A 194 21.41 13.17 15.22
C ASP A 194 21.56 13.72 16.65
N ARG A 195 22.53 14.61 16.90
CA ARG A 195 22.69 15.24 18.21
C ARG A 195 21.53 16.17 18.56
N PHE A 196 21.03 16.94 17.60
CA PHE A 196 19.93 17.87 17.81
C PHE A 196 18.65 17.13 18.18
N TYR A 197 18.19 16.21 17.33
CA TYR A 197 16.96 15.46 17.54
C TYR A 197 17.08 14.41 18.65
N GLY A 198 18.29 13.89 18.91
CA GLY A 198 18.54 13.08 20.11
C GLY A 198 18.29 13.84 21.41
N ARG A 199 18.61 15.14 21.45
CA ARG A 199 18.32 16.00 22.62
C ARG A 199 16.85 16.44 22.69
N VAL A 200 16.25 16.82 21.56
CA VAL A 200 14.90 17.40 21.52
C VAL A 200 13.81 16.32 21.59
N LEU A 201 13.99 15.21 20.89
CA LEU A 201 12.99 14.15 20.71
C LEU A 201 13.36 12.84 21.42
N GLY A 202 14.56 12.74 22.01
CA GLY A 202 15.05 11.51 22.62
C GLY A 202 15.41 10.42 21.61
N TRP A 203 15.58 10.77 20.33
CA TRP A 203 15.94 9.81 19.29
C TRP A 203 17.28 9.13 19.57
N ARG A 204 17.31 7.83 19.32
CA ARG A 204 18.53 7.03 19.28
C ARG A 204 18.69 6.53 17.86
N THR A 205 19.89 6.65 17.29
CA THR A 205 20.09 6.27 15.90
C THR A 205 21.20 5.23 15.75
N VAL A 206 21.00 4.33 14.80
CA VAL A 206 21.99 3.34 14.38
C VAL A 206 22.46 3.64 12.96
N PRO A 207 23.74 3.38 12.61
CA PRO A 207 24.18 3.46 11.23
C PRO A 207 23.33 2.55 10.33
N SER A 208 22.91 3.06 9.18
CA SER A 208 22.19 2.25 8.19
C SER A 208 23.15 1.91 7.03
N PRO A 209 23.23 0.63 6.60
CA PRO A 209 24.00 0.26 5.43
C PRO A 209 23.28 0.75 4.17
N ASN A 210 23.73 1.87 3.62
CA ASN A 210 23.15 2.43 2.40
C ASN A 210 24.03 2.12 1.18
N ALA A 211 23.40 1.70 0.08
CA ALA A 211 24.07 1.32 -1.16
C ALA A 211 24.54 2.51 -2.01
N ASP A 212 24.09 3.73 -1.70
CA ASP A 212 24.36 4.98 -2.43
C ASP A 212 25.57 5.76 -1.90
N GLY A 213 26.20 5.30 -0.80
CA GLY A 213 27.39 5.90 -0.22
C GLY A 213 27.17 7.20 0.57
N LEU A 214 25.93 7.70 0.67
CA LEU A 214 25.62 8.88 1.49
C LEU A 214 25.52 8.50 2.98
N PRO A 215 25.97 9.37 3.91
CA PRO A 215 25.78 9.12 5.33
C PRO A 215 24.29 9.01 5.65
N THR A 216 23.89 7.88 6.25
CA THR A 216 22.52 7.67 6.73
C THR A 216 22.51 7.02 8.10
N ARG A 217 21.48 7.32 8.87
CA ARG A 217 21.23 6.71 10.19
C ARG A 217 19.75 6.41 10.32
N GLN A 218 19.40 5.29 10.95
CA GLN A 218 18.02 4.93 11.24
C GLN A 218 17.70 5.23 12.69
N VAL A 219 16.56 5.85 12.95
CA VAL A 219 16.06 6.06 14.32
C VAL A 219 15.52 4.73 14.84
N SER A 220 16.00 4.31 16.00
CA SER A 220 15.50 3.13 16.67
C SER A 220 14.24 3.46 17.47
N ASP A 221 13.43 2.44 17.65
CA ASP A 221 12.32 2.41 18.59
C ASP A 221 11.06 3.21 18.28
N LEU A 222 10.97 3.81 17.09
CA LEU A 222 9.74 4.38 16.59
C LEU A 222 8.82 3.31 15.98
N ALA A 223 7.52 3.55 16.06
CA ALA A 223 6.47 2.78 15.41
C ALA A 223 6.42 3.05 13.91
N LEU A 224 6.60 4.30 13.48
CA LEU A 224 6.88 4.62 12.10
C LEU A 224 8.41 4.63 11.89
N PRO A 225 8.97 3.72 11.07
CA PRO A 225 10.38 3.76 10.72
C PRO A 225 10.78 5.13 10.14
N LEU A 226 11.80 5.74 10.73
CA LEU A 226 12.33 7.03 10.30
C LEU A 226 13.85 6.99 10.21
N GLY A 227 14.43 7.68 9.23
CA GLY A 227 15.87 7.84 9.07
C GLY A 227 16.31 9.27 8.88
N LEU A 228 17.61 9.49 9.05
CA LEU A 228 18.34 10.71 8.70
C LEU A 228 19.16 10.42 7.45
N ARG A 229 19.05 11.29 6.45
CA ARG A 229 19.80 11.17 5.18
C ARG A 229 20.49 12.49 4.84
N ALA A 230 21.77 12.40 4.45
CA ALA A 230 22.50 13.56 3.95
C ALA A 230 21.89 14.05 2.62
N THR A 231 21.78 15.37 2.44
CA THR A 231 21.37 16.00 1.18
C THR A 231 22.10 17.30 0.96
N ASP A 232 22.27 17.68 -0.31
CA ASP A 232 22.68 19.01 -0.77
C ASP A 232 21.49 19.99 -0.88
N ARG A 233 20.25 19.49 -0.87
CA ARG A 233 19.02 20.28 -0.95
C ARG A 233 18.73 21.05 0.36
N ALA A 234 17.69 21.88 0.30
CA ALA A 234 17.09 22.41 1.52
C ALA A 234 16.55 21.26 2.39
N PRO A 235 16.76 21.29 3.72
CA PRO A 235 16.24 20.25 4.61
C PRO A 235 14.72 20.10 4.53
N THR A 236 14.24 18.86 4.50
CA THR A 236 12.81 18.52 4.42
C THR A 236 12.59 17.09 4.89
N LEU A 237 11.35 16.74 5.25
CA LEU A 237 10.95 15.33 5.30
C LEU A 237 10.70 14.82 3.86
N ALA A 238 11.15 13.61 3.56
CA ALA A 238 10.80 12.86 2.36
C ALA A 238 10.01 11.60 2.76
N PRO A 239 8.68 11.60 2.58
CA PRO A 239 7.84 10.45 2.93
C PRO A 239 7.99 9.29 1.93
N TYR A 240 7.79 8.06 2.41
CA TYR A 240 7.70 6.86 1.58
C TYR A 240 6.25 6.43 1.55
N TYR A 241 5.61 6.53 0.39
CA TYR A 241 4.20 6.20 0.20
C TYR A 241 4.05 4.78 -0.33
N ALA A 242 3.22 3.99 0.35
CA ALA A 242 2.84 2.67 -0.14
C ALA A 242 2.07 2.79 -1.47
N VAL A 243 2.42 1.96 -2.43
CA VAL A 243 1.65 1.74 -3.67
C VAL A 243 1.60 0.25 -3.99
N PRO A 244 0.52 -0.23 -4.62
CA PRO A 244 0.41 -1.63 -4.99
C PRO A 244 1.39 -2.02 -6.10
N ASP A 245 1.72 -1.08 -6.98
CA ASP A 245 2.64 -1.26 -8.11
C ASP A 245 3.48 0.03 -8.27
N VAL A 246 4.79 -0.10 -8.07
CA VAL A 246 5.73 1.03 -8.12
C VAL A 246 6.00 1.47 -9.55
N ASP A 247 6.04 0.54 -10.51
CA ASP A 247 6.33 0.84 -11.91
C ASP A 247 5.20 1.65 -12.51
N ALA A 248 3.95 1.18 -12.33
CA ALA A 248 2.78 1.91 -12.77
C ALA A 248 2.66 3.29 -12.09
N ALA A 249 2.91 3.35 -10.78
CA ALA A 249 2.87 4.62 -10.06
C ALA A 249 3.98 5.60 -10.50
N ALA A 250 5.18 5.11 -10.83
CA ALA A 250 6.27 5.93 -11.34
C ALA A 250 5.96 6.50 -12.74
N GLU A 251 5.25 5.75 -13.58
CA GLU A 251 4.72 6.29 -14.85
C GLU A 251 3.70 7.40 -14.62
N LEU A 252 2.78 7.23 -13.65
CA LEU A 252 1.82 8.27 -13.27
C LEU A 252 2.51 9.53 -12.76
N VAL A 253 3.59 9.41 -11.98
CA VAL A 253 4.39 10.55 -11.53
C VAL A 253 4.93 11.35 -12.72
N ARG A 254 5.56 10.65 -13.69
CA ARG A 254 6.12 11.30 -14.89
C ARG A 254 5.01 11.94 -15.73
N ALA A 255 3.88 11.26 -15.90
CA ALA A 255 2.73 11.77 -16.64
C ALA A 255 2.07 13.00 -15.96
N ALA A 256 2.09 13.06 -14.64
CA ALA A 256 1.57 14.18 -13.85
C ALA A 256 2.54 15.37 -13.74
N GLY A 257 3.70 15.33 -14.42
CA GLY A 257 4.68 16.42 -14.46
C GLY A 257 5.74 16.38 -13.36
N GLY A 258 5.79 15.30 -12.58
CA GLY A 258 6.88 15.03 -11.64
C GLY A 258 8.05 14.28 -12.28
N THR A 259 9.04 13.93 -11.47
CA THR A 259 10.15 13.06 -11.88
C THR A 259 10.17 11.79 -11.02
N ALA A 260 10.49 10.66 -11.64
CA ALA A 260 10.66 9.38 -10.96
C ALA A 260 11.93 8.70 -11.47
N ALA A 261 12.76 8.24 -10.54
CA ALA A 261 13.88 7.36 -10.85
C ALA A 261 13.36 6.00 -11.35
N GLU A 262 14.22 5.24 -12.03
CA GLU A 262 13.86 3.89 -12.45
C GLU A 262 13.54 3.01 -11.24
N PRO A 263 12.34 2.37 -11.21
CA PRO A 263 11.97 1.45 -10.16
C PRO A 263 13.01 0.33 -10.01
N GLY A 264 13.36 0.02 -8.78
CA GLY A 264 14.31 -1.05 -8.50
C GLY A 264 14.05 -1.74 -7.17
N ASP A 265 14.50 -2.98 -7.09
CA ASP A 265 14.35 -3.78 -5.88
C ASP A 265 15.37 -3.32 -4.82
N ARG A 266 14.89 -3.23 -3.57
CA ARG A 266 15.66 -2.86 -2.39
C ARG A 266 15.37 -3.87 -1.29
N SER A 267 16.15 -3.82 -0.21
CA SER A 267 15.95 -4.68 0.97
C SER A 267 14.57 -4.51 1.64
N TYR A 268 13.90 -3.37 1.39
CA TYR A 268 12.59 -3.02 1.95
C TYR A 268 11.45 -3.07 0.90
N GLY A 269 11.70 -3.67 -0.26
CA GLY A 269 10.74 -3.80 -1.34
C GLY A 269 11.14 -3.07 -2.61
N ARG A 270 10.27 -3.15 -3.62
CA ARG A 270 10.45 -2.39 -4.86
C ARG A 270 10.18 -0.93 -4.56
N ALA A 271 11.01 -0.02 -5.08
CA ALA A 271 10.89 1.40 -4.79
C ALA A 271 11.39 2.31 -5.92
N ALA A 272 10.89 3.54 -5.93
CA ALA A 272 11.32 4.61 -6.84
C ALA A 272 11.35 5.96 -6.10
N GLU A 273 12.51 6.63 -6.06
CA GLU A 273 12.61 8.01 -5.59
C GLU A 273 11.98 8.96 -6.60
N CYS A 274 11.17 9.91 -6.11
CA CYS A 274 10.35 10.79 -6.91
C CYS A 274 10.44 12.24 -6.42
N VAL A 275 10.09 13.16 -7.31
CA VAL A 275 9.83 14.57 -7.00
C VAL A 275 8.50 14.94 -7.64
N ASP A 276 7.63 15.63 -6.90
CA ASP A 276 6.35 16.11 -7.45
C ASP A 276 6.55 17.26 -8.46
N ASP A 277 5.45 17.76 -9.01
CA ASP A 277 5.44 18.84 -9.99
C ASP A 277 5.80 20.23 -9.40
N GLN A 278 6.08 20.30 -8.10
CA GLN A 278 6.38 21.52 -7.34
C GLN A 278 7.70 21.43 -6.56
N GLY A 279 8.40 20.30 -6.62
CA GLY A 279 9.72 20.10 -6.01
C GLY A 279 9.74 19.28 -4.71
N LEU A 280 8.62 18.76 -4.21
CA LEU A 280 8.61 17.91 -3.00
C LEU A 280 9.19 16.52 -3.29
N PRO A 281 10.25 16.10 -2.56
CA PRO A 281 10.75 14.74 -2.66
C PRO A 281 9.85 13.75 -1.91
N PHE A 282 9.64 12.58 -2.50
CA PHE A 282 9.00 11.43 -1.87
C PHE A 282 9.50 10.13 -2.51
N THR A 283 9.18 8.98 -1.91
CA THR A 283 9.52 7.68 -2.46
C THR A 283 8.26 6.84 -2.59
N LEU A 284 8.09 6.18 -3.74
CA LEU A 284 7.08 5.15 -3.93
C LEU A 284 7.65 3.81 -3.47
N VAL A 285 6.89 3.02 -2.72
CA VAL A 285 7.32 1.70 -2.26
C VAL A 285 6.18 0.69 -2.32
N ALA A 286 6.47 -0.51 -2.82
CA ALA A 286 5.65 -1.70 -2.62
C ALA A 286 6.29 -2.52 -1.48
N PRO A 287 5.83 -2.35 -0.23
CA PRO A 287 6.50 -2.94 0.92
C PRO A 287 6.34 -4.46 0.93
N SER A 288 7.47 -5.16 0.97
CA SER A 288 7.52 -6.62 1.13
C SER A 288 7.52 -6.99 2.61
N GLY A 289 6.33 -7.00 3.21
CA GLY A 289 6.08 -7.54 4.55
C GLY A 289 5.88 -6.50 5.67
N GLY A 290 5.14 -6.90 6.70
CA GLY A 290 4.86 -6.09 7.89
C GLY A 290 5.89 -6.33 8.99
N GLY A 291 6.69 -5.31 9.31
CA GLY A 291 7.50 -5.32 10.52
C GLY A 291 6.64 -5.29 11.81
N PRO A 292 7.23 -5.60 12.97
CA PRO A 292 6.50 -5.55 14.25
C PRO A 292 5.90 -4.16 14.48
N ARG A 293 4.57 -4.09 14.62
CA ARG A 293 3.83 -2.85 14.89
C ARG A 293 4.04 -2.45 16.35
N ARG A 294 4.73 -1.32 16.57
CA ARG A 294 4.82 -0.66 17.88
C ARG A 294 3.68 0.36 18.03
N SER A 295 3.42 0.83 19.25
CA SER A 295 2.40 1.85 19.49
C SER A 295 2.84 3.21 18.89
N PRO A 296 2.02 3.86 18.05
CA PRO A 296 2.37 5.13 17.40
C PRO A 296 2.27 6.35 18.33
N ASP A 297 1.94 6.17 19.60
CA ASP A 297 1.71 7.26 20.57
C ASP A 297 2.95 7.61 21.40
N GLY A 298 4.13 7.09 21.04
CA GLY A 298 5.39 7.34 21.73
C GLY A 298 5.93 8.77 21.56
N PRO A 299 6.79 9.24 22.48
CA PRO A 299 7.54 10.48 22.30
C PRO A 299 8.49 10.38 21.11
N GLY A 300 8.60 11.44 20.33
CA GLY A 300 9.45 11.52 19.14
C GLY A 300 8.85 10.89 17.87
N GLU A 301 7.64 10.32 17.94
CA GLU A 301 6.92 9.80 16.78
C GLU A 301 6.50 10.92 15.83
N LEU A 302 6.48 10.64 14.54
CA LEU A 302 5.89 11.52 13.54
C LEU A 302 4.36 11.49 13.69
N ASP A 303 3.79 12.60 14.11
CA ASP A 303 2.33 12.78 14.22
C ASP A 303 1.71 13.14 12.88
N TYR A 304 2.35 14.09 12.20
CA TYR A 304 1.75 14.79 11.07
C TYR A 304 2.81 15.25 10.08
N ALA A 305 2.57 15.05 8.78
CA ALA A 305 3.38 15.58 7.70
C ALA A 305 2.63 16.73 7.00
N LEU A 306 3.09 17.98 7.20
CA LEU A 306 2.49 19.15 6.56
C LEU A 306 3.23 19.47 5.26
N LEU A 307 2.58 19.23 4.13
CA LEU A 307 3.05 19.63 2.80
C LEU A 307 2.71 21.11 2.59
N ARG A 308 3.73 21.96 2.53
CA ARG A 308 3.60 23.35 2.10
C ARG A 308 4.00 23.43 0.64
N VAL A 309 3.12 23.99 -0.19
CA VAL A 309 3.31 24.08 -1.63
C VAL A 309 2.91 25.47 -2.15
N PRO A 310 3.42 25.87 -3.32
CA PRO A 310 2.91 27.04 -4.03
C PRO A 310 1.42 26.92 -4.36
N ASP A 311 0.98 25.80 -4.93
CA ASP A 311 -0.37 25.61 -5.46
C ASP A 311 -1.01 24.29 -5.00
N THR A 312 -2.06 24.41 -4.17
CA THR A 312 -2.80 23.26 -3.66
C THR A 312 -3.73 22.64 -4.69
N THR A 313 -4.12 23.35 -5.76
CA THR A 313 -4.90 22.76 -6.84
C THR A 313 -4.03 21.79 -7.63
N ARG A 314 -2.79 22.19 -7.96
CA ARG A 314 -1.81 21.33 -8.61
C ARG A 314 -1.44 20.13 -7.73
N ALA A 315 -1.10 20.36 -6.46
CA ALA A 315 -0.75 19.28 -5.54
C ALA A 315 -1.90 18.26 -5.39
N ARG A 316 -3.16 18.73 -5.28
CA ARG A 316 -4.31 17.82 -5.19
C ARG A 316 -4.52 17.01 -6.47
N ALA A 317 -4.34 17.61 -7.64
CA ALA A 317 -4.41 16.88 -8.91
C ALA A 317 -3.30 15.82 -9.01
N PHE A 318 -2.06 16.19 -8.65
CA PHE A 318 -0.91 15.31 -8.65
C PHE A 318 -1.09 14.11 -7.71
N TYR A 319 -1.24 14.36 -6.39
CA TYR A 319 -1.32 13.29 -5.40
C TYR A 319 -2.65 12.53 -5.47
N GLY A 320 -3.73 13.15 -5.95
CA GLY A 320 -4.98 12.44 -6.25
C GLY A 320 -4.81 11.42 -7.39
N THR A 321 -4.00 11.76 -8.41
CA THR A 321 -3.71 10.87 -9.54
C THR A 321 -2.72 9.77 -9.15
N VAL A 322 -1.61 10.13 -8.51
CA VAL A 322 -0.49 9.21 -8.23
C VAL A 322 -0.79 8.29 -7.04
N LEU A 323 -1.38 8.81 -5.96
CA LEU A 323 -1.58 8.09 -4.70
C LEU A 323 -3.05 7.75 -4.42
N GLY A 324 -3.98 8.19 -5.29
CA GLY A 324 -5.41 8.02 -5.05
C GLY A 324 -5.95 8.85 -3.88
N TRP A 325 -5.22 9.89 -3.45
CA TRP A 325 -5.64 10.72 -2.32
C TRP A 325 -6.93 11.48 -2.62
N ARG A 326 -7.82 11.50 -1.64
CA ARG A 326 -8.96 12.43 -1.59
C ARG A 326 -8.61 13.60 -0.68
N PHE A 327 -9.30 14.72 -0.84
CA PHE A 327 -8.99 15.92 -0.08
C PHE A 327 -10.25 16.53 0.51
N ARG A 328 -10.26 16.69 1.84
CA ARG A 328 -11.28 17.47 2.52
C ARG A 328 -10.77 18.87 2.86
N PRO A 329 -11.58 19.92 2.71
CA PRO A 329 -11.22 21.25 3.19
C PRO A 329 -10.94 21.20 4.70
N GLY A 330 -9.86 21.84 5.14
CA GLY A 330 -9.56 22.00 6.56
C GLY A 330 -9.90 23.39 7.09
N THR A 331 -9.50 23.65 8.33
CA THR A 331 -9.76 24.93 9.00
C THR A 331 -8.79 25.99 8.52
N GLY A 332 -9.21 26.80 7.56
CA GLY A 332 -8.45 27.95 7.05
C GLY A 332 -8.46 28.02 5.52
N PRO A 333 -8.33 29.22 4.93
CA PRO A 333 -8.29 29.37 3.49
C PRO A 333 -7.07 28.65 2.91
N GLY A 334 -7.31 27.76 1.94
CA GLY A 334 -6.24 27.05 1.23
C GLY A 334 -5.63 25.85 1.96
N TYR A 335 -6.19 25.44 3.11
CA TYR A 335 -5.76 24.24 3.83
C TYR A 335 -6.62 23.03 3.47
N TRP A 336 -5.98 21.88 3.26
CA TRP A 336 -6.64 20.62 2.92
C TRP A 336 -6.12 19.46 3.76
N HIS A 337 -7.00 18.51 4.03
CA HIS A 337 -6.69 17.22 4.65
C HIS A 337 -6.69 16.14 3.57
N PRO A 338 -5.51 15.63 3.17
CA PRO A 338 -5.42 14.41 2.39
C PRO A 338 -5.99 13.21 3.13
N GLU A 339 -6.67 12.34 2.40
CA GLU A 339 -7.25 11.09 2.90
C GLU A 339 -6.88 9.95 1.97
N VAL A 340 -6.30 8.90 2.56
CA VAL A 340 -6.06 7.63 1.88
C VAL A 340 -7.36 6.84 1.79
N ALA A 341 -7.42 5.88 0.87
CA ALA A 341 -8.56 4.98 0.76
C ALA A 341 -8.83 4.29 2.12
N GLY A 342 -10.10 4.19 2.53
CA GLY A 342 -10.49 3.63 3.83
C GLY A 342 -10.40 4.58 5.03
N GLY A 343 -10.14 5.88 4.83
CA GLY A 343 -10.21 6.90 5.88
C GLY A 343 -8.85 7.40 6.38
N PRO A 344 -8.80 8.15 7.50
CA PRO A 344 -7.59 8.82 8.00
C PRO A 344 -6.40 7.86 8.16
N SER A 345 -5.17 8.35 7.91
CA SER A 345 -3.93 7.62 8.16
C SER A 345 -3.22 8.12 9.41
N ALA A 346 -2.39 7.27 10.00
CA ALA A 346 -1.36 7.64 10.97
C ALA A 346 0.01 7.27 10.37
N PRO A 347 0.96 8.22 10.25
CA PRO A 347 0.81 9.65 10.53
C PRO A 347 -0.25 10.31 9.61
N GLY A 348 -0.82 11.40 10.10
CA GLY A 348 -1.71 12.24 9.30
C GLY A 348 -0.91 13.07 8.30
N SER A 349 -1.58 13.61 7.28
CA SER A 349 -1.00 14.58 6.35
C SER A 349 -1.86 15.83 6.25
N GLY A 350 -1.22 16.95 5.89
CA GLY A 350 -1.87 18.23 5.64
C GLY A 350 -1.28 18.89 4.41
N LEU A 351 -2.08 19.71 3.74
CA LEU A 351 -1.67 20.42 2.54
C LEU A 351 -2.03 21.90 2.67
N GLU A 352 -1.03 22.77 2.60
CA GLU A 352 -1.16 24.22 2.74
C GLU A 352 -0.53 24.94 1.53
N GLY A 353 -1.28 25.88 0.95
CA GLY A 353 -0.88 26.63 -0.25
C GLY A 353 -0.26 28.00 0.02
N GLY A 354 0.20 28.66 -1.05
CA GLY A 354 0.66 30.05 -1.00
C GLY A 354 2.08 30.23 -0.50
N HIS A 355 2.88 29.16 -0.50
CA HIS A 355 4.29 29.20 -0.09
C HIS A 355 5.20 29.37 -1.31
N ALA A 356 6.28 30.14 -1.18
CA ALA A 356 7.21 30.36 -2.29
C ALA A 356 7.94 29.07 -2.69
N ASP A 357 8.33 28.27 -1.69
CA ASP A 357 9.05 27.01 -1.85
C ASP A 357 8.21 25.85 -1.32
N ALA A 358 8.33 24.70 -1.98
CA ALA A 358 7.69 23.48 -1.52
C ALA A 358 8.55 22.79 -0.44
N VAL A 359 7.96 22.47 0.70
CA VAL A 359 8.62 21.76 1.81
C VAL A 359 7.63 20.87 2.57
N VAL A 360 8.10 19.72 3.05
CA VAL A 360 7.34 18.91 4.02
C VAL A 360 7.85 19.20 5.42
N VAL A 361 7.00 19.79 6.26
CA VAL A 361 7.28 20.10 7.66
C VAL A 361 6.80 18.94 8.53
N PRO A 362 7.69 18.12 9.11
CA PRO A 362 7.29 17.05 10.02
C PRO A 362 6.88 17.62 11.37
N TRP A 363 5.82 17.07 11.97
CA TRP A 363 5.41 17.37 13.34
C TRP A 363 5.63 16.15 14.22
N PHE A 364 6.34 16.33 15.32
CA PHE A 364 6.70 15.27 16.25
C PHE A 364 5.96 15.40 17.57
N ARG A 365 5.62 14.25 18.15
CA ARG A 365 4.99 14.16 19.47
C ARG A 365 6.03 14.40 20.56
N VAL A 366 5.69 15.23 21.54
CA VAL A 366 6.49 15.42 22.75
C VAL A 366 5.62 15.26 23.99
N PRO A 367 6.16 14.72 25.09
CA PRO A 367 5.39 14.58 26.32
C PRO A 367 5.14 15.94 27.00
N ASP A 368 6.06 16.89 26.83
CA ASP A 368 6.00 18.22 27.42
C ASP A 368 6.62 19.25 26.46
N LEU A 369 5.83 20.25 26.05
CA LEU A 369 6.23 21.22 25.04
C LEU A 369 7.28 22.20 25.56
N ASP A 370 7.19 22.62 26.82
CA ASP A 370 8.09 23.60 27.42
C ASP A 370 9.50 23.03 27.59
N THR A 371 9.60 21.78 28.03
CA THR A 371 10.86 21.02 28.10
C THR A 371 11.46 20.85 26.71
N ALA A 372 10.66 20.48 25.72
CA ALA A 372 11.13 20.32 24.34
C ALA A 372 11.61 21.66 23.75
N LEU A 373 10.90 22.76 23.98
CA LEU A 373 11.31 24.10 23.54
C LEU A 373 12.60 24.57 24.20
N THR A 374 12.78 24.29 25.48
CA THR A 374 14.05 24.55 26.18
C THR A 374 15.19 23.76 25.54
N ALA A 375 14.97 22.48 25.23
CA ALA A 375 15.96 21.64 24.52
C ALA A 375 16.28 22.17 23.11
N VAL A 376 15.26 22.66 22.37
CA VAL A 376 15.45 23.30 21.05
C VAL A 376 16.39 24.49 21.15
N GLN A 377 16.14 25.40 22.10
CA GLN A 377 16.98 26.59 22.30
C GLN A 377 18.41 26.21 22.70
N GLN A 378 18.58 25.28 23.64
CA GLN A 378 19.89 24.81 24.09
C GLN A 378 20.68 24.06 23.00
N ALA A 379 19.99 23.45 22.03
CA ALA A 379 20.60 22.79 20.89
C ALA A 379 20.89 23.75 19.71
N GLY A 380 20.60 25.04 19.85
CA GLY A 380 20.86 26.07 18.83
C GLY A 380 19.73 26.29 17.82
N GLY A 381 18.56 25.68 18.05
CA GLY A 381 17.35 25.94 17.29
C GLY A 381 16.52 27.08 17.87
N ARG A 382 15.37 27.36 17.25
CA ARG A 382 14.46 28.44 17.69
C ARG A 382 13.00 28.14 17.38
N ALA A 383 12.11 28.69 18.19
CA ALA A 383 10.67 28.68 17.93
C ALA A 383 10.28 29.65 16.80
N VAL A 384 9.16 29.37 16.13
CA VAL A 384 8.57 30.18 15.07
C VAL A 384 7.17 30.63 15.52
N GLY A 385 7.10 31.83 16.10
CA GLY A 385 5.85 32.43 16.58
C GLY A 385 5.40 31.90 17.96
N PRO A 386 4.16 32.22 18.38
CA PRO A 386 3.63 31.79 19.66
C PRO A 386 3.10 30.34 19.63
N VAL A 387 3.07 29.70 20.79
CA VAL A 387 2.41 28.40 20.98
C VAL A 387 0.92 28.52 20.63
N ARG A 388 0.44 27.64 19.75
CA ARG A 388 -0.96 27.56 19.35
C ARG A 388 -1.69 26.52 20.17
N HIS A 389 -2.84 26.91 20.73
CA HIS A 389 -3.71 26.04 21.50
C HIS A 389 -4.92 25.65 20.63
N GLN A 390 -5.10 24.36 20.41
CA GLN A 390 -6.16 23.83 19.55
C GLN A 390 -6.53 22.41 19.95
N ARG A 391 -7.57 21.84 19.31
CA ARG A 391 -8.01 20.47 19.56
C ARG A 391 -6.86 19.50 19.25
N GLY A 392 -6.39 18.75 20.24
CA GLY A 392 -5.18 17.93 20.17
C GLY A 392 -3.92 18.58 20.78
N GLY A 393 -4.07 19.46 21.76
CA GLY A 393 -2.96 19.95 22.59
C GLY A 393 -2.22 21.18 22.06
N PRO A 394 -1.36 21.79 22.92
CA PRO A 394 -0.50 22.90 22.54
C PRO A 394 0.55 22.43 21.53
N ARG A 395 0.83 23.28 20.53
CA ARG A 395 1.79 22.95 19.48
C ARG A 395 2.47 24.20 18.90
N ILE A 396 3.67 24.01 18.36
CA ILE A 396 4.49 25.10 17.83
C ILE A 396 5.42 24.61 16.72
N GLU A 397 5.73 25.49 15.77
CA GLU A 397 6.75 25.23 14.75
C GLU A 397 8.11 25.77 15.23
N CYS A 398 9.18 25.07 14.88
CA CYS A 398 10.55 25.37 15.23
C CYS A 398 11.44 25.29 13.99
N ILE A 399 12.63 25.86 14.10
CA ILE A 399 13.74 25.72 13.15
C ILE A 399 14.93 25.14 13.90
N ASP A 400 15.56 24.12 13.34
CA ASP A 400 16.75 23.47 13.93
C ASP A 400 18.03 24.33 13.74
N ASP A 401 19.16 23.80 14.19
CA ASP A 401 20.48 24.46 14.08
C ASP A 401 21.06 24.46 12.64
N GLN A 402 20.32 23.94 11.67
CA GLN A 402 20.66 23.83 10.25
C GLN A 402 19.66 24.53 9.32
N GLY A 403 18.59 25.11 9.87
CA GLY A 403 17.55 25.81 9.13
C GLY A 403 16.34 24.96 8.74
N ALA A 404 16.28 23.70 9.15
CA ALA A 404 15.17 22.79 8.87
C ALA A 404 13.96 23.14 9.74
N ARG A 405 12.78 23.21 9.12
CA ARG A 405 11.51 23.44 9.82
C ARG A 405 10.94 22.12 10.32
N PHE A 406 10.44 22.13 11.55
CA PHE A 406 9.69 21.01 12.14
C PHE A 406 8.69 21.52 13.16
N GLY A 407 7.67 20.74 13.49
CA GLY A 407 6.68 21.05 14.51
C GLY A 407 6.83 20.16 15.73
N LEU A 408 6.41 20.68 16.88
CA LEU A 408 6.27 19.94 18.13
C LEU A 408 4.81 20.03 18.58
N ALA A 409 4.21 18.89 18.88
CA ALA A 409 2.85 18.78 19.41
C ALA A 409 2.88 17.99 20.72
N GLN A 410 2.28 18.53 21.77
CA GLN A 410 2.20 17.83 23.04
C GLN A 410 1.11 16.76 23.02
N LEU A 411 1.44 15.58 23.56
CA LEU A 411 0.53 14.42 23.71
C LEU A 411 -0.77 14.75 24.45
#